data_AF-A0A6I9VVF3-F1
#
_entry.id   AF-A0A6I9VVF3-F1
#
_cell.length_a   1.000
_cell.length_b   1.000
_cell.length_c   1.000
_cell.angle_alpha   90.00
_cell.angle_beta   90.00
_cell.angle_gamma   90.00
#
_symmetry.space_group_name_H-M   'P 1'
#
loop_
_entity.id
_entity.type
_entity.pdbx_description
1 polymer ?
#
loop_
_entity_poly.entity_id
_entity_poly.type
_entity_poly.pdbx_seq_one_letter_code
_entity_poly.pdbx_strand_id
1 'polypeptide(L)'
;MANESFDEFILFISEQEAKFVQDRITGVERHFAELCTIFAAFTRKAARLRDKGDELAKVIQTYADSEVINRSLSTGLTNFSATLSVIGDYRDAQVQRLDAKVIAPLSQYAMICKHARDDVKNTFAARDRELTRRRHLDKVRERNPRNRQMISQAESELTKASIEVSRVVKGLEEQIDSFERRKLHDLKSILLDFITIELSFHTKSLELLTKAYQDVAAIDEIKDIEEFRETMRVPDSVARLDTVGRTSFRQAYSLTNLASRFASSPVALQKLAKGGTESADSARTGFSNSSESVQVEEYPDDSTEETESESIQEKPVRTRQKSM
;
A
#
# COMPACT_ATOMS: atom_id res chain seq x y z
N MET A 1 -28.09 -15.97 53.13
CA MET A 1 -26.78 -16.65 53.15
C MET A 1 -26.53 -17.57 51.95
N ALA A 2 -27.24 -18.69 51.74
CA ALA A 2 -26.94 -19.58 50.59
C ALA A 2 -27.34 -19.00 49.20
N ASN A 3 -28.47 -18.30 49.09
CA ASN A 3 -28.89 -17.66 47.83
C ASN A 3 -28.08 -16.41 47.46
N GLU A 4 -27.58 -15.65 48.45
CA GLU A 4 -26.75 -14.46 48.19
C GLU A 4 -25.39 -14.84 47.58
N SER A 5 -24.76 -15.91 48.06
CA SER A 5 -23.48 -16.40 47.53
C SER A 5 -23.59 -16.97 46.11
N PHE A 6 -24.73 -17.56 45.76
CA PHE A 6 -24.95 -18.10 44.41
C PHE A 6 -25.26 -16.98 43.40
N ASP A 7 -26.05 -15.99 43.80
CA ASP A 7 -26.33 -14.81 42.99
C ASP A 7 -25.09 -13.95 42.78
N GLU A 8 -24.24 -13.77 43.80
CA GLU A 8 -22.97 -13.02 43.72
C GLU A 8 -21.95 -13.73 42.81
N PHE A 9 -21.97 -15.07 42.79
CA PHE A 9 -21.17 -15.88 41.87
C PHE A 9 -21.66 -15.80 40.41
N ILE A 10 -22.98 -15.86 40.18
CA ILE A 10 -23.59 -15.62 38.85
C ILE A 10 -23.27 -14.20 38.36
N LEU A 11 -23.29 -13.22 39.27
CA LEU A 11 -22.89 -11.84 38.99
C LEU A 11 -21.42 -11.75 38.56
N PHE A 12 -20.54 -12.38 39.32
CA PHE A 12 -19.11 -12.38 39.03
C PHE A 12 -18.78 -13.03 37.68
N ILE A 13 -19.48 -14.11 37.32
CA ILE A 13 -19.33 -14.77 36.02
C ILE A 13 -19.76 -13.83 34.88
N SER A 14 -20.92 -13.17 35.01
CA SER A 14 -21.42 -12.23 34.00
C SER A 14 -20.51 -11.01 33.79
N GLU A 15 -19.80 -10.55 34.83
CA GLU A 15 -18.81 -9.47 34.70
C GLU A 15 -17.52 -9.90 34.00
N GLN A 16 -17.10 -11.15 34.18
CA GLN A 16 -15.96 -11.69 33.44
C GLN A 16 -16.30 -11.88 31.95
N GLU A 17 -17.50 -12.39 31.66
CA GLU A 17 -18.00 -12.52 30.29
C GLU A 17 -18.10 -11.15 29.60
N ALA A 18 -18.56 -10.12 30.31
CA ALA A 18 -18.58 -8.72 29.85
C ALA A 18 -17.21 -8.25 29.37
N LYS A 19 -16.22 -8.43 30.24
CA LYS A 19 -14.87 -7.97 30.02
C LYS A 19 -14.24 -8.73 28.85
N PHE A 20 -14.46 -10.03 28.79
CA PHE A 20 -14.01 -10.86 27.67
C PHE A 20 -14.55 -10.34 26.34
N VAL A 21 -15.85 -10.06 26.23
CA VAL A 21 -16.48 -9.55 25.00
C VAL A 21 -15.95 -8.17 24.64
N GLN A 22 -15.81 -7.28 25.63
CA GLN A 22 -15.27 -5.94 25.42
C GLN A 22 -13.82 -5.97 24.94
N ASP A 23 -12.99 -6.85 25.52
CA ASP A 23 -11.59 -7.05 25.13
C ASP A 23 -11.51 -7.62 23.71
N ARG A 24 -12.42 -8.54 23.35
CA ARG A 24 -12.53 -9.07 21.98
C ARG A 24 -12.85 -7.97 20.97
N ILE A 25 -13.87 -7.14 21.22
CA ILE A 25 -14.26 -6.04 20.34
C ILE A 25 -13.11 -5.02 20.20
N THR A 26 -12.47 -4.65 21.31
CA THR A 26 -11.33 -3.73 21.34
C THR A 26 -10.15 -4.29 20.54
N GLY A 27 -9.88 -5.59 20.69
CA GLY A 27 -8.89 -6.31 19.90
C GLY A 27 -9.19 -6.22 18.40
N VAL A 28 -10.42 -6.50 17.99
CA VAL A 28 -10.84 -6.42 16.57
C VAL A 28 -10.67 -5.01 16.03
N GLU A 29 -11.18 -3.99 16.73
CA GLU A 29 -11.08 -2.60 16.32
C GLU A 29 -9.63 -2.17 16.10
N ARG A 30 -8.73 -2.52 17.04
CA ARG A 30 -7.30 -2.19 16.93
C ARG A 30 -6.67 -2.81 15.68
N HIS A 31 -6.81 -4.12 15.49
CA HIS A 31 -6.16 -4.80 14.36
C HIS A 31 -6.75 -4.37 13.01
N PHE A 32 -8.07 -4.18 12.92
CA PHE A 32 -8.70 -3.75 11.68
C PHE A 32 -8.35 -2.30 11.33
N ALA A 33 -8.22 -1.42 12.32
CA ALA A 33 -7.73 -0.05 12.11
C ALA A 33 -6.28 -0.03 11.62
N GLU A 34 -5.42 -0.89 12.20
CA GLU A 34 -4.03 -1.05 11.77
C GLU A 34 -3.95 -1.57 10.32
N LEU A 35 -4.67 -2.65 10.00
CA LEU A 35 -4.79 -3.16 8.64
C LEU A 35 -5.29 -2.08 7.67
N CYS A 36 -6.35 -1.35 8.02
CA CYS A 36 -6.90 -0.28 7.19
C CYS A 36 -5.85 0.79 6.89
N THR A 37 -5.06 1.17 7.91
CA THR A 37 -4.00 2.19 7.78
C THR A 37 -2.89 1.71 6.85
N ILE A 38 -2.43 0.46 7.03
CA ILE A 38 -1.36 -0.11 6.22
C ILE A 38 -1.82 -0.33 4.77
N PHE A 39 -3.01 -0.89 4.54
CA PHE A 39 -3.55 -1.04 3.18
C PHE A 39 -3.77 0.32 2.50
N ALA A 40 -4.27 1.33 3.20
CA ALA A 40 -4.37 2.69 2.63
C ALA A 40 -3.01 3.31 2.30
N ALA A 41 -1.96 3.02 3.07
CA ALA A 41 -0.60 3.44 2.73
C ALA A 41 -0.07 2.66 1.50
N PHE A 42 -0.27 1.35 1.46
CA PHE A 42 0.09 0.48 0.35
C PHE A 42 -0.54 0.94 -0.96
N THR A 43 -1.87 1.14 -0.99
CA THR A 43 -2.61 1.59 -2.18
C THR A 43 -2.14 2.96 -2.67
N ARG A 44 -1.85 3.91 -1.75
CA ARG A 44 -1.26 5.20 -2.12
C ARG A 44 0.14 5.08 -2.72
N LYS A 45 0.95 4.11 -2.26
CA LYS A 45 2.27 3.85 -2.85
C LYS A 45 2.16 3.22 -4.24
N ALA A 46 1.20 2.32 -4.45
CA ALA A 46 0.90 1.78 -5.76
C ALA A 46 0.47 2.88 -6.75
N ALA A 47 -0.41 3.81 -6.33
CA ALA A 47 -0.81 4.96 -7.15
C ALA A 47 0.39 5.85 -7.53
N ARG A 48 1.30 6.13 -6.59
CA ARG A 48 2.53 6.90 -6.90
C ARG A 48 3.46 6.16 -7.87
N LEU A 49 3.50 4.84 -7.82
CA LEU A 49 4.28 4.03 -8.76
C LEU A 49 3.66 4.07 -10.17
N ARG A 50 2.33 4.13 -10.28
CA ARG A 50 1.64 4.42 -11.56
C ARG A 50 2.08 5.77 -12.11
N ASP A 51 2.03 6.83 -11.29
CA ASP A 51 2.43 8.19 -11.73
C ASP A 51 3.87 8.21 -12.28
N LYS A 52 4.80 7.48 -11.64
CA LYS A 52 6.18 7.33 -12.14
C LYS A 52 6.29 6.48 -13.39
N GLY A 53 5.42 5.48 -13.55
CA GLY A 53 5.28 4.73 -14.80
C GLY A 53 4.85 5.64 -15.96
N ASP A 54 3.89 6.53 -15.73
CA ASP A 54 3.41 7.48 -16.75
C ASP A 54 4.50 8.49 -17.15
N GLU A 55 5.25 9.01 -16.18
CA GLU A 55 6.42 9.86 -16.45
C GLU A 55 7.46 9.13 -17.31
N LEU A 56 7.77 7.87 -16.98
CA LEU A 56 8.73 7.05 -17.73
C LEU A 56 8.25 6.79 -19.17
N ALA A 57 7.00 6.37 -19.34
CA ALA A 57 6.40 6.15 -20.64
C ALA A 57 6.47 7.41 -21.52
N LYS A 58 6.18 8.57 -20.94
CA LYS A 58 6.25 9.86 -21.63
C LYS A 58 7.66 10.22 -22.07
N VAL A 59 8.67 10.05 -21.22
CA VAL A 59 10.07 10.35 -21.58
C VAL A 59 10.55 9.43 -22.70
N ILE A 60 10.22 8.14 -22.63
CA ILE A 60 10.55 7.17 -23.68
C ILE A 60 9.88 7.53 -25.00
N GLN A 61 8.59 7.88 -24.97
CA GLN A 61 7.88 8.32 -26.18
C GLN A 61 8.51 9.57 -26.79
N THR A 62 8.88 10.53 -25.94
CA THR A 62 9.54 11.76 -26.40
C THR A 62 10.86 11.45 -27.11
N TYR A 63 11.63 10.49 -26.60
CA TYR A 63 12.86 10.05 -27.27
C TYR A 63 12.56 9.37 -28.60
N ALA A 64 11.58 8.46 -28.62
CA ALA A 64 11.12 7.78 -29.82
C ALA A 64 10.73 8.78 -30.94
N ASP A 65 9.98 9.83 -30.60
CA ASP A 65 9.54 10.87 -31.53
C ASP A 65 10.70 11.74 -32.05
N SER A 66 11.74 11.93 -31.23
CA SER A 66 12.93 12.70 -31.60
C SER A 66 13.95 11.90 -32.41
N GLU A 67 13.87 10.57 -32.36
CA GLU A 67 14.75 9.66 -33.09
C GLU A 67 14.27 9.52 -34.54
N VAL A 68 14.87 10.32 -35.43
CA VAL A 68 14.50 10.37 -36.85
C VAL A 68 15.35 9.42 -37.70
N ILE A 69 16.55 9.06 -37.22
CA ILE A 69 17.52 8.27 -37.99
C ILE A 69 17.39 6.80 -37.66
N ASN A 70 17.44 6.42 -36.39
CA ASN A 70 17.39 5.03 -35.98
C ASN A 70 15.92 4.56 -35.95
N ARG A 71 15.38 4.20 -37.12
CA ARG A 71 13.94 3.95 -37.29
C ARG A 71 13.48 2.72 -36.50
N SER A 72 14.32 1.69 -36.38
CA SER A 72 13.99 0.49 -35.62
C SER A 72 13.93 0.80 -34.13
N LEU A 73 14.91 1.56 -33.60
CA LEU A 73 14.93 2.07 -32.24
C LEU A 73 13.68 2.93 -31.95
N SER A 74 13.37 3.90 -32.81
CA SER A 74 12.18 4.76 -32.66
C SER A 74 10.89 3.92 -32.55
N THR A 75 10.77 2.87 -33.38
CA THR A 75 9.61 1.97 -33.35
C THR A 75 9.57 1.14 -32.06
N GLY A 76 10.70 0.55 -31.65
CA GLY A 76 10.81 -0.23 -30.41
C GLY A 76 10.46 0.60 -29.17
N LEU A 77 10.97 1.83 -29.08
CA LEU A 77 10.67 2.77 -27.99
C LEU A 77 9.19 3.18 -27.98
N THR A 78 8.59 3.45 -29.15
CA THR A 78 7.15 3.77 -29.26
C THR A 78 6.25 2.62 -28.78
N ASN A 79 6.61 1.38 -29.14
CA ASN A 79 5.85 0.22 -28.69
C ASN A 79 6.04 -0.03 -27.19
N PHE A 80 7.25 0.21 -26.67
CA PHE A 80 7.56 0.05 -25.26
C PHE A 80 6.84 1.07 -24.38
N SER A 81 6.86 2.36 -24.75
CA SER A 81 6.13 3.43 -24.05
C SER A 81 4.62 3.18 -24.04
N ALA A 82 4.04 2.73 -25.16
CA ALA A 82 2.64 2.37 -25.26
C ALA A 82 2.30 1.22 -24.32
N THR A 83 3.15 0.19 -24.26
CA THR A 83 2.96 -0.96 -23.36
C THR A 83 3.06 -0.55 -21.88
N LEU A 84 4.00 0.33 -21.52
CA LEU A 84 4.09 0.88 -20.15
C LEU A 84 2.84 1.67 -19.77
N SER A 85 2.26 2.43 -20.70
CA SER A 85 1.01 3.18 -20.47
C SER A 85 -0.14 2.22 -20.16
N VAL A 86 -0.26 1.12 -20.89
CA VAL A 86 -1.27 0.08 -20.62
C VAL A 86 -1.05 -0.58 -19.25
N ILE A 87 0.20 -0.85 -18.85
CA ILE A 87 0.50 -1.34 -17.49
C ILE A 87 0.04 -0.32 -16.43
N GLY A 88 0.20 0.98 -16.71
CA GLY A 88 -0.33 2.08 -15.90
C GLY A 88 -1.85 1.98 -15.69
N ASP A 89 -2.61 1.74 -16.76
CA ASP A 89 -4.08 1.57 -16.68
C ASP A 89 -4.47 0.37 -15.80
N TYR A 90 -3.78 -0.76 -15.93
CA TYR A 90 -4.02 -1.92 -15.06
C TYR A 90 -3.67 -1.64 -13.60
N ARG A 91 -2.64 -0.84 -13.33
CA ARG A 91 -2.29 -0.40 -11.97
C ARG A 91 -3.32 0.58 -11.41
N ASP A 92 -3.89 1.46 -12.23
CA ASP A 92 -5.00 2.31 -11.81
C ASP A 92 -6.22 1.48 -11.41
N ALA A 93 -6.60 0.48 -12.23
CA ALA A 93 -7.67 -0.45 -11.90
C ALA A 93 -7.37 -1.26 -10.62
N GLN A 94 -6.12 -1.67 -10.39
CA GLN A 94 -5.69 -2.31 -9.15
C GLN A 94 -5.92 -1.39 -7.95
N VAL A 95 -5.46 -0.14 -8.02
CA VAL A 95 -5.64 0.87 -6.96
C VAL A 95 -7.11 1.07 -6.61
N GLN A 96 -7.97 1.28 -7.61
CA GLN A 96 -9.41 1.47 -7.41
C GLN A 96 -10.06 0.24 -6.75
N ARG A 97 -9.65 -0.96 -7.13
CA ARG A 97 -10.17 -2.21 -6.55
C ARG A 97 -9.70 -2.40 -5.11
N LEU A 98 -8.44 -2.08 -4.79
CA LEU A 98 -7.93 -2.11 -3.42
C LEU A 98 -8.71 -1.15 -2.51
N ASP A 99 -8.96 0.08 -2.98
CA ASP A 99 -9.79 1.05 -2.24
C ASP A 99 -11.20 0.49 -1.98
N ALA A 100 -11.86 -0.06 -3.00
CA ALA A 100 -13.25 -0.50 -2.90
C ALA A 100 -13.44 -1.83 -2.13
N LYS A 101 -12.52 -2.79 -2.28
CA LYS A 101 -12.69 -4.17 -1.78
C LYS A 101 -11.88 -4.48 -0.53
N VAL A 102 -10.85 -3.70 -0.23
CA VAL A 102 -9.98 -3.91 0.93
C VAL A 102 -10.16 -2.78 1.93
N ILE A 103 -9.91 -1.53 1.51
CA ILE A 103 -9.90 -0.39 2.44
C ILE A 103 -11.31 -0.01 2.88
N ALA A 104 -12.27 0.09 1.95
CA ALA A 104 -13.63 0.50 2.29
C ALA A 104 -14.30 -0.45 3.32
N PRO A 105 -14.24 -1.79 3.19
CA PRO A 105 -14.75 -2.69 4.23
C PRO A 105 -14.04 -2.55 5.58
N LEU A 106 -12.70 -2.46 5.59
CA LEU A 106 -11.94 -2.28 6.83
C LEU A 106 -12.31 -0.98 7.56
N SER A 107 -12.54 0.10 6.80
CA SER A 107 -12.89 1.42 7.37
C SER A 107 -14.23 1.43 8.13
N GLN A 108 -15.14 0.50 7.82
CA GLN A 108 -16.45 0.40 8.46
C GLN A 108 -16.37 -0.19 9.88
N TYR A 109 -15.27 -0.89 10.22
CA TYR A 109 -15.16 -1.61 11.49
C TYR A 109 -15.13 -0.70 12.71
N ALA A 110 -14.76 0.58 12.57
CA ALA A 110 -14.89 1.55 13.67
C ALA A 110 -16.36 1.71 14.12
N MET A 111 -17.29 1.80 13.16
CA MET A 111 -18.72 1.90 13.47
C MET A 111 -19.31 0.58 13.93
N ILE A 112 -18.91 -0.55 13.31
CA ILE A 112 -19.36 -1.88 13.71
C ILE A 112 -18.95 -2.18 15.16
N CYS A 113 -17.69 -1.93 15.52
CA CYS A 113 -17.20 -2.12 16.89
C CYS A 113 -17.87 -1.17 17.88
N LYS A 114 -18.15 0.08 17.49
CA LYS A 114 -18.91 1.01 18.32
C LYS A 114 -20.31 0.47 18.66
N HIS A 115 -21.06 0.00 17.66
CA HIS A 115 -22.38 -0.57 17.88
C HIS A 115 -22.34 -1.81 18.78
N ALA A 116 -21.38 -2.71 18.56
CA ALA A 116 -21.20 -3.88 19.42
C ALA A 116 -20.92 -3.49 20.88
N ARG A 117 -20.10 -2.46 21.13
CA ARG A 117 -19.88 -1.93 22.50
C ARG A 117 -21.13 -1.32 23.11
N ASP A 118 -21.91 -0.60 22.33
CA ASP A 118 -23.16 0.01 22.81
C ASP A 118 -24.15 -1.08 23.26
N ASP A 119 -24.24 -2.21 22.53
CA ASP A 119 -25.08 -3.35 22.90
C ASP A 119 -24.62 -4.05 24.18
N VAL A 120 -23.31 -4.26 24.33
CA VAL A 120 -22.68 -4.74 25.57
C VAL A 120 -23.07 -3.80 26.72
N LYS A 121 -22.83 -2.50 26.58
CA LYS A 121 -23.16 -1.49 27.60
C LYS A 121 -24.63 -1.45 27.97
N ASN A 122 -25.54 -1.58 26.99
CA ASN A 122 -26.98 -1.62 27.21
C ASN A 122 -27.40 -2.83 28.06
N THR A 123 -26.77 -3.98 27.82
CA THR A 123 -27.00 -5.21 28.60
C THR A 123 -26.59 -5.03 30.06
N PHE A 124 -25.42 -4.43 30.31
CA PHE A 124 -24.97 -4.12 31.68
C PHE A 124 -25.85 -3.09 32.38
N ALA A 125 -26.31 -2.06 31.66
CA ALA A 125 -27.20 -1.06 32.23
C ALA A 125 -28.54 -1.67 32.69
N ALA A 126 -29.09 -2.66 31.98
CA ALA A 126 -30.29 -3.38 32.42
C ALA A 126 -30.02 -4.24 33.67
N ARG A 127 -28.87 -4.90 33.71
CA ARG A 127 -28.44 -5.74 34.84
C ARG A 127 -28.17 -4.92 36.10
N ASP A 128 -27.56 -3.75 36.00
CA ASP A 128 -27.37 -2.82 37.12
C ASP A 128 -28.69 -2.29 37.68
N ARG A 129 -29.68 -2.06 36.81
CA ARG A 129 -31.04 -1.69 37.24
C ARG A 129 -31.70 -2.83 38.02
N GLU A 130 -31.60 -4.07 37.55
CA GLU A 130 -32.13 -5.24 38.27
C GLU A 130 -31.50 -5.35 39.66
N LEU A 131 -30.18 -5.22 39.74
CA LEU A 131 -29.43 -5.28 40.99
C LEU A 131 -29.86 -4.18 41.98
N THR A 132 -30.08 -2.97 41.46
CA THR A 132 -30.57 -1.85 42.27
C THR A 132 -31.99 -2.11 42.79
N ARG A 133 -32.88 -2.69 41.97
CA ARG A 133 -34.25 -3.08 42.38
C ARG A 133 -34.23 -4.20 43.42
N ARG A 134 -33.29 -5.16 43.30
CA ARG A 134 -33.11 -6.24 44.28
C ARG A 134 -32.69 -5.69 45.64
N ARG A 135 -31.63 -4.85 45.67
CA ARG A 135 -31.19 -4.15 46.89
C ARG A 135 -32.30 -3.29 47.52
N HIS A 136 -33.18 -2.71 46.71
CA HIS A 136 -34.33 -1.95 47.21
C HIS A 136 -35.36 -2.86 47.89
N LEU A 137 -35.70 -3.99 47.28
CA LEU A 137 -36.62 -4.98 47.85
C LEU A 137 -36.11 -5.49 49.21
N ASP A 138 -34.82 -5.80 49.33
CA ASP A 138 -34.22 -6.28 50.59
C ASP A 138 -34.35 -5.23 51.71
N LYS A 139 -34.07 -3.96 51.41
CA LYS A 139 -34.24 -2.84 52.36
C LYS A 139 -35.69 -2.65 52.79
N VAL A 140 -36.66 -2.82 51.88
CA VAL A 140 -38.10 -2.68 52.21
C VAL A 140 -38.54 -3.83 53.12
N ARG A 141 -38.07 -5.06 52.85
CA ARG A 141 -38.34 -6.25 53.68
C ARG A 141 -37.77 -6.11 55.09
N GLU A 142 -36.55 -5.59 55.23
CA GLU A 142 -35.91 -5.36 56.54
C GLU A 142 -36.60 -4.25 57.33
N ARG A 143 -36.92 -3.11 56.71
CA ARG A 143 -37.47 -1.95 57.41
C ARG A 143 -38.93 -2.07 57.77
N ASN A 144 -39.74 -2.68 56.90
CA ASN A 144 -41.20 -2.72 57.04
C ASN A 144 -41.77 -4.12 56.75
N PRO A 145 -41.42 -5.15 57.54
CA PRO A 145 -41.79 -6.54 57.27
C PRO A 145 -43.31 -6.82 57.28
N ARG A 146 -44.10 -5.96 57.93
CA ARG A 146 -45.57 -6.06 57.98
C ARG A 146 -46.27 -5.34 56.82
N ASN A 147 -45.57 -4.49 56.07
CA ASN A 147 -46.17 -3.77 54.95
C ASN A 147 -46.17 -4.62 53.68
N ARG A 148 -47.12 -5.56 53.63
CA ARG A 148 -47.31 -6.52 52.53
C ARG A 148 -47.45 -5.83 51.17
N GLN A 149 -48.12 -4.67 51.13
CA GLN A 149 -48.38 -3.93 49.89
C GLN A 149 -47.09 -3.34 49.29
N MET A 150 -46.26 -2.69 50.10
CA MET A 150 -44.99 -2.14 49.63
C MET A 150 -44.01 -3.24 49.19
N ILE A 151 -43.97 -4.37 49.90
CA ILE A 151 -43.14 -5.51 49.52
C ILE A 151 -43.61 -6.07 48.17
N SER A 152 -44.91 -6.28 48.00
CA SER A 152 -45.48 -6.80 46.74
C SER A 152 -45.22 -5.88 45.54
N GLN A 153 -45.24 -4.56 45.75
CA GLN A 153 -44.89 -3.59 44.70
C GLN A 153 -43.42 -3.71 44.29
N ALA A 154 -42.49 -3.74 45.26
CA ALA A 154 -41.06 -3.90 45.00
C ALA A 154 -40.73 -5.26 44.33
N GLU A 155 -41.44 -6.34 44.70
CA GLU A 155 -41.34 -7.65 44.05
C GLU A 155 -41.79 -7.62 42.58
N SER A 156 -42.88 -6.90 42.28
CA SER A 156 -43.36 -6.72 40.90
C SER A 156 -42.34 -5.95 40.05
N GLU A 157 -41.75 -4.88 40.59
CA GLU A 157 -40.72 -4.11 39.90
C GLU A 157 -39.43 -4.90 39.66
N LEU A 158 -39.00 -5.71 40.64
CA LEU A 158 -37.86 -6.62 40.47
C LEU A 158 -38.15 -7.66 39.39
N THR A 159 -39.34 -8.27 39.41
CA THR A 159 -39.73 -9.28 38.40
C THR A 159 -39.68 -8.70 36.99
N LYS A 160 -40.19 -7.46 36.79
CA LYS A 160 -40.10 -6.77 35.49
C LYS A 160 -38.64 -6.55 35.05
N ALA A 161 -37.77 -6.13 35.96
CA ALA A 161 -36.36 -5.92 35.68
C ALA A 161 -35.64 -7.24 35.34
N SER A 162 -35.92 -8.33 36.07
CA SER A 162 -35.35 -9.66 35.77
C SER A 162 -35.78 -10.18 34.39
N ILE A 163 -37.04 -9.98 33.99
CA ILE A 163 -37.51 -10.33 32.64
C ILE A 163 -36.77 -9.51 31.57
N GLU A 164 -36.56 -8.21 31.80
CA GLU A 164 -35.79 -7.35 30.89
C GLU A 164 -34.35 -7.87 30.74
N VAL A 165 -33.68 -8.23 31.85
CA VAL A 165 -32.32 -8.80 31.85
C VAL A 165 -32.24 -10.09 31.06
N SER A 166 -33.14 -11.06 31.31
CA SER A 166 -33.16 -12.31 30.53
C SER A 166 -33.30 -12.05 29.03
N ARG A 167 -34.12 -11.06 28.64
CA ARG A 167 -34.29 -10.68 27.23
C ARG A 167 -33.02 -10.07 26.63
N VAL A 168 -32.36 -9.14 27.33
CA VAL A 168 -31.16 -8.48 26.79
C VAL A 168 -29.92 -9.38 26.80
N VAL A 169 -29.78 -10.28 27.78
CA VAL A 169 -28.69 -11.25 27.82
C VAL A 169 -28.76 -12.21 26.64
N LYS A 170 -29.95 -12.78 26.36
CA LYS A 170 -30.15 -13.62 25.16
C LYS A 170 -29.85 -12.85 23.87
N GLY A 171 -30.28 -11.59 23.80
CA GLY A 171 -29.97 -10.72 22.67
C GLY A 171 -28.46 -10.50 22.49
N LEU A 172 -27.73 -10.30 23.60
CA LEU A 172 -26.28 -10.10 23.59
C LEU A 172 -25.54 -11.34 23.08
N GLU A 173 -25.93 -12.55 23.51
CA GLU A 173 -25.35 -13.80 22.99
C GLU A 173 -25.45 -13.87 21.46
N GLU A 174 -26.65 -13.63 20.91
CA GLU A 174 -26.88 -13.61 19.47
C GLU A 174 -26.07 -12.52 18.75
N GLN A 175 -25.93 -11.33 19.35
CA GLN A 175 -25.13 -10.24 18.79
C GLN A 175 -23.64 -10.58 18.77
N ILE A 176 -23.08 -11.14 19.84
CA ILE A 176 -21.66 -11.56 19.92
C ILE A 176 -21.37 -12.60 18.85
N ASP A 177 -22.25 -13.59 18.74
CA ASP A 177 -22.15 -14.65 17.75
C ASP A 177 -22.18 -14.11 16.32
N SER A 178 -23.06 -13.13 16.06
CA SER A 178 -23.14 -12.46 14.76
C SER A 178 -21.90 -11.61 14.46
N PHE A 179 -21.35 -10.93 15.48
CA PHE A 179 -20.15 -10.10 15.36
C PHE A 179 -18.93 -10.96 15.04
N GLU A 180 -18.72 -12.06 15.76
CA GLU A 180 -17.61 -12.97 15.51
C GLU A 180 -17.73 -13.67 14.15
N ARG A 181 -18.94 -14.09 13.74
CA ARG A 181 -19.19 -14.62 12.40
C ARG A 181 -18.87 -13.60 11.31
N ARG A 182 -19.35 -12.37 11.45
CA ARG A 182 -19.08 -11.27 10.51
C ARG A 182 -17.57 -10.98 10.42
N LYS A 183 -16.89 -10.84 11.56
CA LYS A 183 -15.43 -10.62 11.62
C LYS A 183 -14.66 -11.68 10.83
N LEU A 184 -14.95 -12.96 11.07
CA LEU A 184 -14.26 -14.07 10.41
C LEU A 184 -14.52 -14.07 8.90
N HIS A 185 -15.78 -13.88 8.50
CA HIS A 185 -16.16 -13.84 7.10
C HIS A 185 -15.50 -12.68 6.37
N ASP A 186 -15.59 -11.47 6.92
CA ASP A 186 -15.11 -10.27 6.26
C ASP A 186 -13.59 -10.26 6.16
N LEU A 187 -12.87 -10.64 7.23
CA LEU A 187 -11.41 -10.75 7.17
C LEU A 187 -10.97 -11.71 6.07
N LYS A 188 -11.61 -12.89 5.99
CA LYS A 188 -11.33 -13.86 4.94
C LYS A 188 -11.62 -13.27 3.55
N SER A 189 -12.78 -12.62 3.37
CA SER A 189 -13.16 -12.01 2.09
C SER A 189 -12.17 -10.92 1.67
N ILE A 190 -11.81 -10.02 2.57
CA ILE A 190 -10.88 -8.91 2.33
C ILE A 190 -9.51 -9.42 1.89
N LEU A 191 -8.99 -10.45 2.56
CA LEU A 191 -7.69 -11.03 2.22
C LEU A 191 -7.74 -11.77 0.87
N LEU A 192 -8.82 -12.51 0.59
CA LEU A 192 -9.00 -13.16 -0.70
C LEU A 192 -9.16 -12.16 -1.84
N ASP A 193 -9.89 -11.07 -1.62
CA ASP A 193 -10.04 -9.98 -2.59
C ASP A 193 -8.68 -9.33 -2.87
N PHE A 194 -7.89 -9.02 -1.82
CA PHE A 194 -6.54 -8.49 -1.97
C PHE A 194 -5.66 -9.41 -2.85
N ILE A 195 -5.57 -10.69 -2.50
CA ILE A 195 -4.77 -11.68 -3.25
C ILE A 195 -5.24 -11.76 -4.71
N THR A 196 -6.55 -11.79 -4.95
CA THR A 196 -7.11 -11.90 -6.30
C THR A 196 -6.81 -10.65 -7.14
N ILE A 197 -6.86 -9.47 -6.53
CA ILE A 197 -6.51 -8.20 -7.16
C ILE A 197 -5.03 -8.19 -7.56
N GLU A 198 -4.13 -8.56 -6.65
CA GLU A 198 -2.69 -8.64 -6.91
C GLU A 198 -2.37 -9.67 -8.00
N LEU A 199 -2.95 -10.88 -7.93
CA LEU A 199 -2.77 -11.91 -8.95
C LEU A 199 -3.19 -11.40 -10.34
N SER A 200 -4.36 -10.78 -10.43
CA SER A 200 -4.88 -10.25 -11.70
C SER A 200 -3.93 -9.19 -12.30
N PHE A 201 -3.44 -8.27 -11.47
CA PHE A 201 -2.51 -7.23 -11.90
C PHE A 201 -1.16 -7.82 -12.33
N HIS A 202 -0.58 -8.72 -11.53
CA HIS A 202 0.72 -9.31 -11.81
C HIS A 202 0.69 -10.21 -13.04
N THR A 203 -0.34 -11.03 -13.23
CA THR A 203 -0.49 -11.84 -14.44
C THR A 203 -0.53 -10.97 -15.68
N LYS A 204 -1.30 -9.87 -15.65
CA LYS A 204 -1.38 -8.98 -16.82
C LYS A 204 -0.09 -8.20 -17.04
N SER A 205 0.56 -7.77 -15.97
CA SER A 205 1.86 -7.09 -16.04
C SER A 205 2.92 -8.00 -16.64
N LEU A 206 2.96 -9.29 -16.27
CA LEU A 206 3.88 -10.27 -16.83
C LEU A 206 3.68 -10.41 -18.34
N GLU A 207 2.44 -10.62 -18.79
CA GLU A 207 2.10 -10.71 -20.21
C GLU A 207 2.57 -9.47 -21.00
N LEU A 208 2.28 -8.28 -20.48
CA LEU A 208 2.65 -7.02 -21.12
C LEU A 208 4.17 -6.78 -21.10
N LEU A 209 4.85 -7.11 -20.00
CA LEU A 209 6.31 -6.99 -19.91
C LEU A 209 7.02 -7.97 -20.86
N THR A 210 6.49 -9.18 -21.04
CA THR A 210 7.01 -10.11 -22.05
C THR A 210 6.85 -9.56 -23.47
N LYS A 211 5.70 -8.95 -23.79
CA LYS A 211 5.52 -8.26 -25.08
C LYS A 211 6.52 -7.09 -25.23
N ALA A 212 6.62 -6.25 -24.21
CA ALA A 212 7.57 -5.13 -24.19
C ALA A 212 9.01 -5.59 -24.42
N TYR A 213 9.42 -6.69 -23.78
CA TYR A 213 10.72 -7.30 -24.01
C TYR A 213 10.91 -7.69 -25.47
N GLN A 214 9.92 -8.32 -26.10
CA GLN A 214 9.98 -8.67 -27.53
C GLN A 214 10.07 -7.43 -28.43
N ASP A 215 9.32 -6.36 -28.13
CA ASP A 215 9.36 -5.12 -28.89
C ASP A 215 10.75 -4.46 -28.84
N VAL A 216 11.41 -4.49 -27.68
CA VAL A 216 12.76 -3.94 -27.50
C VAL A 216 13.81 -4.88 -28.11
N ALA A 217 13.68 -6.19 -27.95
CA ALA A 217 14.60 -7.18 -28.52
C ALA A 217 14.55 -7.22 -30.06
N ALA A 218 13.48 -6.70 -30.67
CA ALA A 218 13.32 -6.60 -32.11
C ALA A 218 13.99 -5.34 -32.72
N ILE A 219 14.62 -4.48 -31.91
CA ILE A 219 15.41 -3.36 -32.41
C ILE A 219 16.61 -3.91 -33.20
N ASP A 220 16.75 -3.44 -34.44
CA ASP A 220 17.80 -3.86 -35.38
C ASP A 220 18.91 -2.81 -35.39
N GLU A 221 19.87 -3.00 -34.48
CA GLU A 221 21.03 -2.14 -34.30
C GLU A 221 21.88 -2.04 -35.58
N ILE A 222 22.00 -3.13 -36.34
CA ILE A 222 22.82 -3.17 -37.55
C ILE A 222 22.19 -2.28 -38.62
N LYS A 223 20.88 -2.46 -38.86
CA LYS A 223 20.13 -1.66 -39.82
C LYS A 223 20.09 -0.18 -39.44
N ASP A 224 19.90 0.14 -38.16
CA ASP A 224 19.90 1.52 -37.69
C ASP A 224 21.27 2.20 -37.89
N ILE A 225 22.37 1.47 -37.63
CA ILE A 225 23.73 1.97 -37.92
C ILE A 225 23.96 2.16 -39.43
N GLU A 226 23.40 1.31 -40.28
CA GLU A 226 23.45 1.48 -41.74
C GLU A 226 22.68 2.73 -42.18
N GLU A 227 21.47 2.96 -41.67
CA GLU A 227 20.66 4.17 -41.93
C GLU A 227 21.38 5.44 -41.46
N PHE A 228 22.05 5.39 -40.30
CA PHE A 228 22.90 6.46 -39.82
C PHE A 228 24.07 6.75 -40.77
N ARG A 229 24.78 5.71 -41.24
CA ARG A 229 25.91 5.85 -42.17
C ARG A 229 25.46 6.39 -43.54
N GLU A 230 24.30 5.98 -44.01
CA GLU A 230 23.71 6.51 -45.25
C GLU A 230 23.35 7.99 -45.12
N THR A 231 22.77 8.38 -43.99
CA THR A 231 22.47 9.78 -43.66
C THR A 231 23.74 10.65 -43.59
N MET A 232 24.85 10.07 -43.09
CA MET A 232 26.16 10.70 -43.04
C MET A 232 26.86 10.85 -44.41
N ARG A 233 26.47 10.05 -45.43
CA ARG A 233 27.08 10.16 -46.77
C ARG A 233 26.67 11.47 -47.45
N VAL A 234 27.67 12.21 -47.93
CA VAL A 234 27.48 13.43 -48.73
C VAL A 234 26.97 13.02 -50.12
N PRO A 235 25.89 13.61 -50.66
CA PRO A 235 25.49 13.38 -52.04
C PRO A 235 26.62 13.77 -52.99
N ASP A 236 27.06 12.84 -53.83
CA ASP A 236 28.12 13.03 -54.82
C ASP A 236 27.85 14.19 -55.82
N SER A 237 26.61 14.69 -55.88
CA SER A 237 26.24 15.85 -56.69
C SER A 237 26.85 17.17 -56.19
N VAL A 238 27.18 17.27 -54.89
CA VAL A 238 27.81 18.48 -54.32
C VAL A 238 29.34 18.41 -54.43
N ALA A 239 29.92 17.20 -54.38
CA ALA A 239 31.37 17.01 -54.56
C ALA A 239 31.83 17.26 -56.01
N ARG A 240 30.93 17.10 -56.99
CA ARG A 240 31.22 17.28 -58.42
C ARG A 240 31.10 18.72 -58.95
N LEU A 241 30.49 19.63 -58.19
CA LEU A 241 30.47 21.05 -58.56
C LEU A 241 31.76 21.79 -58.17
N ASP A 242 32.61 21.20 -57.34
CA ASP A 242 33.87 21.81 -56.87
C ASP A 242 35.12 21.33 -57.64
N THR A 243 34.94 20.54 -58.70
CA THR A 243 36.07 19.96 -59.48
C THR A 243 36.59 20.86 -60.61
N VAL A 244 36.05 22.07 -60.79
CA VAL A 244 36.61 23.07 -61.72
C VAL A 244 37.30 24.17 -60.94
N GLY A 245 38.46 23.84 -60.37
CA GLY A 245 39.37 24.87 -59.89
C GLY A 245 40.23 24.46 -58.70
N ARG A 246 41.49 24.15 -59.03
CA ARG A 246 42.68 24.31 -58.19
C ARG A 246 43.08 23.09 -57.36
N THR A 247 44.23 22.57 -57.76
CA THR A 247 45.20 21.80 -56.98
C THR A 247 45.22 22.14 -55.49
N SER A 248 44.85 21.20 -54.62
CA SER A 248 45.50 20.98 -53.32
C SER A 248 44.91 19.77 -52.61
N PHE A 249 45.80 18.85 -52.24
CA PHE A 249 45.60 17.84 -51.22
C PHE A 249 44.97 18.45 -49.96
N ARG A 250 43.70 18.16 -49.67
CA ARG A 250 43.14 18.03 -48.32
C ARG A 250 41.94 17.09 -48.35
N GLN A 251 42.14 15.86 -47.90
CA GLN A 251 41.07 15.07 -47.29
C GLN A 251 40.61 15.83 -46.04
N ALA A 252 39.55 16.63 -46.19
CA ALA A 252 38.83 17.21 -45.07
C ALA A 252 37.39 16.73 -45.15
N TYR A 253 37.10 15.65 -44.43
CA TYR A 253 35.74 15.25 -44.09
C TYR A 253 35.17 16.36 -43.19
N SER A 254 34.62 17.39 -43.80
CA SER A 254 34.17 18.62 -43.15
C SER A 254 32.84 18.35 -42.44
N LEU A 255 32.89 18.15 -41.11
CA LEU A 255 31.71 18.03 -40.22
C LEU A 255 30.78 19.25 -40.27
N THR A 256 31.24 20.36 -40.86
CA THR A 256 30.49 21.61 -41.02
C THR A 256 29.24 21.47 -41.89
N ASN A 257 29.21 20.54 -42.86
CA ASN A 257 28.00 20.28 -43.66
C ASN A 257 26.94 19.47 -42.90
N LEU A 258 27.36 18.67 -41.92
CA LEU A 258 26.47 17.83 -41.12
C LEU A 258 25.57 18.69 -40.22
N ALA A 259 26.14 19.71 -39.57
CA ALA A 259 25.42 20.62 -38.68
C ALA A 259 24.25 21.34 -39.37
N SER A 260 24.38 21.66 -40.67
CA SER A 260 23.33 22.32 -41.44
C SER A 260 22.09 21.44 -41.72
N ARG A 261 22.26 20.10 -41.72
CA ARG A 261 21.17 19.13 -41.96
C ARG A 261 20.37 18.80 -40.71
N PHE A 262 21.02 18.82 -39.55
CA PHE A 262 20.36 18.64 -38.25
C PHE A 262 19.69 19.92 -37.73
N ALA A 263 20.00 21.09 -38.31
CA ALA A 263 19.41 22.36 -37.92
C ALA A 263 18.02 22.62 -38.52
N SER A 264 17.56 21.81 -39.48
CA SER A 264 16.24 21.96 -40.12
C SER A 264 15.18 21.07 -39.47
N SER A 265 14.78 21.40 -38.25
CA SER A 265 13.48 20.99 -37.70
C SER A 265 12.88 22.15 -36.90
N PRO A 266 11.77 22.77 -37.32
CA PRO A 266 11.10 23.79 -36.54
C PRO A 266 10.05 23.12 -35.65
N VAL A 267 10.39 22.87 -34.38
CA VAL A 267 9.37 22.70 -33.34
C VAL A 267 9.36 23.97 -32.50
N ALA A 268 8.29 24.74 -32.69
CA ALA A 268 7.98 25.90 -31.89
C ALA A 268 7.75 25.48 -30.44
N LEU A 269 8.68 25.83 -29.54
CA LEU A 269 8.42 25.82 -28.10
C LEU A 269 8.31 27.26 -27.61
N GLN A 270 7.08 27.68 -27.35
CA GLN A 270 6.81 28.90 -26.60
C GLN A 270 7.30 28.75 -25.16
N LYS A 271 8.18 29.67 -24.81
CA LYS A 271 8.76 29.94 -23.51
C LYS A 271 7.72 30.57 -22.59
N LEU A 272 7.48 29.99 -21.42
CA LEU A 272 7.16 30.79 -20.24
C LEU A 272 7.95 30.28 -19.04
N ALA A 273 8.87 31.12 -18.59
CA ALA A 273 9.65 30.96 -17.39
C ALA A 273 9.05 31.83 -16.28
N LYS A 274 8.97 31.28 -15.05
CA LYS A 274 9.64 31.80 -13.84
C LYS A 274 8.84 31.49 -12.56
N GLY A 275 9.58 31.09 -11.53
CA GLY A 275 9.19 31.25 -10.13
C GLY A 275 9.66 30.09 -9.26
N GLY A 276 10.91 30.14 -8.81
CA GLY A 276 11.42 29.25 -7.76
C GLY A 276 11.15 29.80 -6.36
N THR A 277 11.17 28.92 -5.36
CA THR A 277 11.80 29.08 -4.02
C THR A 277 11.63 27.79 -3.21
N GLU A 278 12.77 27.26 -2.75
CA GLU A 278 13.09 26.70 -1.42
C GLU A 278 12.07 25.83 -0.65
N SER A 279 12.48 24.61 -0.27
CA SER A 279 12.86 24.30 1.12
C SER A 279 13.14 22.80 1.28
N ALA A 280 14.23 22.50 2.00
CA ALA A 280 14.54 21.20 2.56
C ALA A 280 13.57 20.85 3.71
N ASP A 281 13.27 19.56 3.92
CA ASP A 281 13.47 18.96 5.25
C ASP A 281 13.56 17.42 5.19
N SER A 282 14.36 16.89 6.10
CA SER A 282 14.73 15.50 6.31
C SER A 282 13.83 14.87 7.38
N ALA A 283 13.42 13.61 7.20
CA ALA A 283 13.14 12.74 8.35
C ALA A 283 13.46 11.27 8.03
N ARG A 284 14.53 10.81 8.68
CA ARG A 284 14.86 9.40 8.91
C ARG A 284 13.75 8.73 9.72
N THR A 285 13.37 7.51 9.34
CA THR A 285 12.96 6.47 10.30
C THR A 285 13.44 5.13 9.79
N GLY A 286 14.40 4.53 10.49
CA GLY A 286 14.75 3.14 10.34
C GLY A 286 13.79 2.27 11.13
N PHE A 287 13.40 1.13 10.55
CA PHE A 287 12.99 -0.04 11.30
C PHE A 287 13.52 -1.28 10.57
N SER A 288 14.25 -2.07 11.35
CA SER A 288 14.78 -3.38 11.02
C SER A 288 13.71 -4.45 11.27
N ASN A 289 13.98 -5.61 10.66
CA ASN A 289 13.45 -6.96 10.88
C ASN A 289 12.45 -7.40 9.80
N SER A 290 12.44 -8.65 9.33
CA SER A 290 13.41 -9.75 9.26
C SER A 290 12.64 -10.85 8.53
N SER A 291 13.23 -11.38 7.46
CA SER A 291 13.07 -12.71 6.84
C SER A 291 11.69 -13.35 6.65
N GLU A 292 11.37 -13.69 5.39
CA GLU A 292 11.45 -15.08 4.90
C GLU A 292 11.53 -15.07 3.35
N SER A 293 12.62 -15.65 2.82
CA SER A 293 13.03 -15.57 1.42
C SER A 293 12.47 -16.72 0.58
N VAL A 294 11.74 -16.39 -0.48
CA VAL A 294 11.51 -17.30 -1.62
C VAL A 294 12.71 -17.17 -2.55
N GLN A 295 13.43 -18.29 -2.77
CA GLN A 295 14.59 -18.35 -3.65
C GLN A 295 14.15 -18.11 -5.09
N VAL A 296 14.62 -17.00 -5.68
CA VAL A 296 14.61 -16.76 -7.12
C VAL A 296 16.01 -17.12 -7.61
N GLU A 297 16.11 -18.03 -8.59
CA GLU A 297 17.39 -18.33 -9.25
C GLU A 297 17.98 -17.06 -9.85
N GLU A 298 19.21 -16.74 -9.43
CA GLU A 298 20.01 -15.65 -9.95
C GLU A 298 20.83 -16.19 -11.13
N TYR A 299 20.69 -15.57 -12.30
CA TYR A 299 21.49 -15.87 -13.48
C TYR A 299 22.96 -15.50 -13.22
N PRO A 300 23.94 -16.34 -13.59
CA PRO A 300 25.35 -16.07 -13.32
C PRO A 300 25.86 -14.90 -14.19
N ASP A 301 26.25 -13.81 -13.53
CA ASP A 301 26.99 -12.70 -14.11
C ASP A 301 28.49 -13.06 -14.14
N ASP A 302 29.02 -13.28 -15.34
CA ASP A 302 30.43 -13.55 -15.59
C ASP A 302 31.14 -12.22 -15.84
N SER A 303 31.67 -11.62 -14.76
CA SER A 303 32.66 -10.55 -14.89
C SER A 303 33.76 -10.77 -13.85
N THR A 304 34.88 -11.27 -14.36
CA THR A 304 36.16 -11.46 -13.68
C THR A 304 36.87 -10.14 -13.38
N GLU A 305 37.62 -10.17 -12.27
CA GLU A 305 38.83 -9.37 -11.96
C GLU A 305 38.60 -7.90 -11.54
N GLU A 306 39.24 -7.33 -10.51
CA GLU A 306 40.51 -7.65 -9.85
C GLU A 306 40.55 -7.03 -8.44
N THR A 307 41.14 -7.78 -7.50
CA THR A 307 41.44 -7.36 -6.12
C THR A 307 42.75 -6.59 -6.04
N GLU A 308 42.79 -5.46 -5.35
CA GLU A 308 44.02 -5.01 -4.67
C GLU A 308 43.72 -4.63 -3.21
N SER A 309 44.40 -5.33 -2.32
CA SER A 309 44.45 -5.10 -0.89
C SER A 309 45.78 -4.41 -0.58
N GLU A 310 45.78 -3.33 0.19
CA GLU A 310 46.95 -2.95 0.98
C GLU A 310 46.57 -2.74 2.45
N SER A 311 47.30 -3.47 3.28
CA SER A 311 47.31 -3.46 4.75
C SER A 311 48.52 -2.64 5.23
N ILE A 312 48.81 -2.65 6.56
CA ILE A 312 49.99 -2.12 7.29
C ILE A 312 49.61 -0.85 8.11
N GLN A 313 49.80 -0.71 9.43
CA GLN A 313 50.49 -1.48 10.48
C GLN A 313 50.00 -1.02 11.87
N GLU A 314 49.94 -1.95 12.84
CA GLU A 314 49.90 -1.67 14.28
C GLU A 314 51.24 -1.12 14.80
N LYS A 315 51.19 -0.34 15.90
CA LYS A 315 52.10 -0.44 17.08
C LYS A 315 51.64 0.48 18.25
N PRO A 316 52.11 0.29 19.51
CA PRO A 316 51.22 -0.10 20.61
C PRO A 316 51.22 0.83 21.85
N VAL A 317 50.21 0.59 22.70
CA VAL A 317 50.09 0.69 24.17
C VAL A 317 51.04 1.64 24.93
N ARG A 318 50.45 2.59 25.69
CA ARG A 318 50.96 2.97 27.00
C ARG A 318 49.84 3.23 28.01
N THR A 319 49.76 2.32 28.98
CA THR A 319 48.98 2.38 30.21
C THR A 319 49.40 3.56 31.07
N ARG A 320 48.44 4.29 31.66
CA ARG A 320 48.64 4.90 32.98
C ARG A 320 47.34 4.92 33.78
N GLN A 321 47.42 4.22 34.91
CA GLN A 321 46.42 4.06 35.96
C GLN A 321 46.47 5.24 36.94
N LYS A 322 45.35 5.37 37.70
CA LYS A 322 45.14 6.02 39.02
C LYS A 322 45.04 7.56 39.03
N SER A 323 44.24 8.20 39.86
CA SER A 323 43.22 7.83 40.86
C SER A 323 42.70 9.15 41.46
N MET A 324 41.39 9.27 41.66
CA MET A 324 40.68 9.72 42.88
C MET A 324 39.22 10.00 42.49
#